data_AF-M5DQJ0-F1
#
_entry.id   AF-M5DQJ0-F1
#
_cell.length_a   1.000
_cell.length_b   1.000
_cell.length_c   1.000
_cell.angle_alpha   90.00
_cell.angle_beta   90.00
_cell.angle_gamma   90.00
#
_symmetry.space_group_name_H-M   'P 1'
#
loop_
_entity.id
_entity.type
_entity.pdbx_description
1 polymer ?
#
loop_
_entity_poly.entity_id
_entity_poly.type
_entity_poly.pdbx_seq_one_letter_code
_entity_poly.pdbx_strand_id
1 'polypeptide(L)'
;MKIVAVLFVAFAALTSGAFVATMNLATPDTTLATQQGAAQTDKNVVLYATAWCGYCKKMRAFFDAHNIPYVEFDIDNSQEGLDRYYSVGGTGGVPLVTVNDAVVKGFNPSRVLQLMQN
;
A
#
# COMPACT_ATOMS: atom_id res chain seq x y z
N MET A 1 34.47 -18.54 -4.60
CA MET A 1 35.12 -19.54 -3.72
C MET A 1 36.53 -19.06 -3.41
N LYS A 2 36.73 -18.43 -2.23
CA LYS A 2 38.01 -18.22 -1.52
C LYS A 2 37.72 -17.36 -0.29
N ILE A 3 37.45 -18.06 0.82
CA ILE A 3 37.33 -17.55 2.18
C ILE A 3 38.74 -17.51 2.75
N VAL A 4 39.18 -16.39 3.31
CA VAL A 4 40.39 -16.29 4.16
C VAL A 4 40.05 -15.27 5.26
N ALA A 5 39.51 -15.74 6.38
CA ALA A 5 40.22 -16.05 7.62
C ALA A 5 40.61 -14.77 8.39
N VAL A 6 39.73 -14.41 9.32
CA VAL A 6 39.88 -13.35 10.30
C VAL A 6 40.88 -13.81 11.36
N LEU A 7 42.07 -13.23 11.35
CA LEU A 7 43.05 -13.34 12.44
C LEU A 7 42.80 -12.18 13.41
N PHE A 8 41.95 -12.45 14.41
CA PHE A 8 41.86 -11.63 15.62
C PHE A 8 43.16 -11.81 16.43
N VAL A 9 44.01 -10.78 16.44
CA VAL A 9 45.06 -10.64 17.45
C VAL A 9 44.81 -9.33 18.21
N ALA A 10 44.70 -9.53 19.52
CA ALA A 10 44.36 -8.58 20.57
C ALA A 10 45.26 -7.35 20.62
N PHE A 11 44.76 -6.23 21.13
CA PHE A 11 45.56 -5.34 21.96
C PHE A 11 44.70 -4.68 23.04
N ALA A 12 45.08 -4.97 24.28
CA ALA A 12 44.53 -4.46 25.51
C ALA A 12 44.94 -2.99 25.74
N ALA A 13 44.06 -2.21 26.38
CA ALA A 13 44.44 -1.10 27.25
C ALA A 13 43.26 -0.64 28.11
N LEU A 14 43.26 -1.02 29.39
CA LEU A 14 42.63 -0.24 30.46
C LEU A 14 43.75 0.57 31.13
N THR A 15 43.61 1.90 31.22
CA THR A 15 43.81 2.72 32.44
C THR A 15 43.87 4.22 32.12
N SER A 16 42.90 4.94 32.68
CA SER A 16 43.02 6.31 33.24
C SER A 16 43.44 7.48 32.33
N GLY A 17 42.47 8.35 32.03
CA GLY A 17 42.73 9.77 31.76
C GLY A 17 42.12 10.29 30.46
N ALA A 18 41.34 11.35 30.57
CA ALA A 18 40.55 12.02 29.52
C ALA A 18 41.35 12.48 28.27
N PHE A 19 40.60 12.78 27.21
CA PHE A 19 40.95 13.11 25.81
C PHE A 19 40.61 11.91 24.90
N VAL A 20 39.49 11.88 24.18
CA VAL A 20 39.16 12.78 23.07
C VAL A 20 37.64 12.81 22.88
N ALA A 21 37.04 13.98 23.05
CA ALA A 21 35.70 14.27 22.59
C ALA A 21 35.75 14.64 21.10
N THR A 22 35.77 13.66 20.21
CA THR A 22 35.37 13.81 18.80
C THR A 22 35.19 12.42 18.17
N MET A 23 34.06 12.25 17.48
CA MET A 23 33.75 11.20 16.49
C MET A 23 33.32 9.81 17.00
N ASN A 24 32.01 9.64 17.20
CA ASN A 24 31.13 8.72 16.44
C ASN A 24 29.74 8.72 17.13
N LEU A 25 28.65 9.10 16.44
CA LEU A 25 27.84 8.20 15.59
C LEU A 25 27.50 6.88 16.30
N ALA A 26 26.54 6.93 17.22
CA ALA A 26 25.50 5.90 17.39
C ALA A 26 24.57 6.25 18.58
N THR A 27 23.39 6.79 18.28
CA THR A 27 22.17 6.13 18.74
C THR A 27 21.30 5.85 17.50
N PRO A 28 20.99 4.59 17.19
CA PRO A 28 19.87 4.28 16.31
C PRO A 28 18.60 4.42 17.15
N ASP A 29 18.19 5.66 17.43
CA ASP A 29 16.93 5.93 18.10
C ASP A 29 15.78 5.74 17.10
N THR A 30 15.28 4.52 17.05
CA THR A 30 13.86 4.16 16.90
C THR A 30 13.02 4.97 15.89
N THR A 31 13.51 5.17 14.68
CA THR A 31 12.66 5.36 13.48
C THR A 31 12.83 4.17 12.54
N LEU A 32 12.64 2.97 13.09
CA LEU A 32 12.47 1.72 12.33
C LEU A 32 11.15 1.06 12.78
N ALA A 33 10.05 1.71 12.43
CA ALA A 33 8.75 1.06 12.24
C ALA A 33 7.93 1.77 11.14
N THR A 34 8.60 2.35 10.15
CA THR A 34 7.95 2.79 8.90
C THR A 34 8.97 2.78 7.76
N GLN A 35 9.76 1.72 7.69
CA GLN A 35 10.46 1.40 6.45
C GLN A 35 9.75 0.19 5.86
N GLN A 36 9.05 0.43 4.74
CA GLN A 36 8.28 -0.50 3.91
C GLN A 36 6.80 -0.67 4.35
N GLY A 37 5.87 0.02 3.68
CA GLY A 37 4.43 -0.25 3.89
C GLY A 37 3.46 0.65 3.11
N ALA A 38 3.85 1.85 2.70
CA ALA A 38 3.00 2.75 1.94
C ALA A 38 3.62 3.05 0.57
N ALA A 39 3.61 2.06 -0.33
CA ALA A 39 3.47 2.38 -1.74
C ALA A 39 2.02 2.86 -1.94
N GLN A 40 1.66 4.00 -1.33
CA GLN A 40 0.36 4.60 -1.51
C GLN A 40 0.46 5.34 -2.83
N THR A 41 0.22 4.60 -3.91
CA THR A 41 0.16 5.17 -5.24
C THR A 41 -0.94 6.23 -5.22
N ASP A 42 -0.65 7.45 -5.73
CA ASP A 42 -1.61 8.56 -5.87
C ASP A 42 -2.70 8.26 -6.93
N LYS A 43 -3.20 7.02 -6.96
CA LYS A 43 -4.23 6.56 -7.89
C LYS A 43 -5.58 6.85 -7.26
N ASN A 44 -6.44 7.51 -8.01
CA ASN A 44 -7.82 7.70 -7.63
C ASN A 44 -8.56 6.38 -7.87
N VAL A 45 -8.96 5.71 -6.78
CA VAL A 45 -9.76 4.49 -6.83
C VAL A 45 -11.20 4.82 -6.47
N VAL A 46 -12.14 4.46 -7.35
CA VAL A 46 -13.57 4.62 -7.10
C VAL A 46 -14.25 3.27 -7.26
N LEU A 47 -15.08 2.91 -6.29
CA LEU A 47 -15.90 1.70 -6.27
C LEU A 47 -17.36 2.08 -6.48
N TYR A 48 -17.97 1.53 -7.52
CA TYR A 48 -19.42 1.56 -7.75
C TYR A 48 -20.00 0.24 -7.27
N ALA A 49 -20.85 0.31 -6.25
CA ALA A 49 -21.33 -0.84 -5.52
C ALA A 49 -22.78 -0.69 -5.06
N THR A 50 -23.33 -1.76 -4.49
CA THR A 50 -24.60 -1.75 -3.77
C THR A 50 -24.42 -2.40 -2.40
N ALA A 51 -25.33 -2.12 -1.47
CA ALA A 51 -25.25 -2.63 -0.08
C ALA A 51 -25.49 -4.15 0.02
N TRP A 52 -26.40 -4.69 -0.78
CA TRP A 52 -26.81 -6.09 -0.73
C TRP A 52 -25.89 -7.03 -1.53
N CYS A 53 -25.06 -6.49 -2.43
CA CYS A 53 -24.20 -7.32 -3.29
C CYS A 53 -23.03 -7.97 -2.52
N GLY A 54 -22.99 -9.30 -2.52
CA GLY A 54 -21.94 -10.08 -1.86
C GLY A 54 -20.53 -9.86 -2.47
N TYR A 55 -20.43 -9.68 -3.79
CA TYR A 55 -19.14 -9.41 -4.45
C TYR A 55 -18.62 -8.00 -4.16
N CYS A 56 -19.52 -7.02 -3.97
CA CYS A 56 -19.13 -5.68 -3.54
C CYS A 56 -18.49 -5.74 -2.15
N LYS A 57 -19.07 -6.52 -1.21
CA LYS A 57 -18.47 -6.73 0.12
C LYS A 57 -17.08 -7.35 0.05
N LYS A 58 -16.86 -8.31 -0.85
CA LYS A 58 -15.52 -8.88 -1.09
C LYS A 58 -14.53 -7.83 -1.61
N MET A 59 -14.99 -6.92 -2.48
CA MET A 59 -14.14 -5.85 -3.01
C MET A 59 -13.74 -4.83 -1.94
N ARG A 60 -14.68 -4.43 -1.08
CA ARG A 60 -14.38 -3.57 0.08
C ARG A 60 -13.34 -4.20 0.99
N ALA A 61 -13.56 -5.47 1.39
CA ALA A 61 -12.61 -6.21 2.23
C ALA A 61 -11.23 -6.35 1.57
N PHE A 62 -11.18 -6.47 0.25
CA PHE A 62 -9.93 -6.49 -0.50
C PHE A 62 -9.21 -5.14 -0.42
N PHE A 63 -9.90 -4.02 -0.63
CA PHE A 63 -9.30 -2.69 -0.47
C PHE A 63 -8.81 -2.43 0.94
N ASP A 64 -9.61 -2.82 1.95
CA ASP A 64 -9.26 -2.68 3.36
C ASP A 64 -8.00 -3.51 3.69
N ALA A 65 -7.94 -4.76 3.22
CA ALA A 65 -6.80 -5.66 3.45
C ALA A 65 -5.50 -5.16 2.79
N HIS A 66 -5.61 -4.44 1.67
CA HIS A 66 -4.47 -3.87 0.96
C HIS A 66 -4.22 -2.39 1.29
N ASN A 67 -4.98 -1.83 2.23
CA ASN A 67 -4.89 -0.44 2.66
C ASN A 67 -5.01 0.57 1.49
N ILE A 68 -5.82 0.23 0.50
CA ILE A 68 -6.05 1.03 -0.71
C ILE A 68 -7.13 2.07 -0.39
N PRO A 69 -6.83 3.38 -0.45
CA PRO A 69 -7.86 4.40 -0.29
C PRO A 69 -8.79 4.39 -1.51
N TYR A 70 -10.10 4.36 -1.27
CA TYR A 70 -11.11 4.42 -2.34
C TYR A 70 -12.31 5.28 -1.93
N VAL A 71 -13.02 5.79 -2.94
CA VAL A 71 -14.33 6.41 -2.78
C VAL A 71 -15.39 5.41 -3.21
N GLU A 72 -16.45 5.26 -2.45
CA GLU A 72 -17.57 4.39 -2.82
C GLU A 72 -18.79 5.21 -3.25
N PHE A 73 -19.41 4.81 -4.37
CA PHE A 73 -20.71 5.28 -4.80
C PHE A 73 -21.72 4.14 -4.79
N ASP A 74 -22.80 4.34 -4.04
CA ASP A 74 -23.97 3.45 -4.06
C ASP A 74 -24.82 3.75 -5.30
N ILE A 75 -24.95 2.79 -6.21
CA ILE A 75 -25.72 2.96 -7.44
C ILE A 75 -27.22 2.70 -7.26
N ASP A 76 -27.65 2.12 -6.13
CA ASP A 76 -29.07 1.84 -5.86
C ASP A 76 -29.75 3.01 -5.15
N ASN A 77 -29.02 3.68 -4.24
CA ASN A 77 -29.59 4.73 -3.39
C ASN A 77 -29.11 6.15 -3.75
N SER A 78 -28.17 6.30 -4.69
CA SER A 78 -27.70 7.61 -5.15
C SER A 78 -27.85 7.77 -6.65
N GLN A 79 -28.63 8.78 -7.06
CA GLN A 79 -28.73 9.16 -8.46
C GLN A 79 -27.37 9.59 -9.02
N GLU A 80 -26.57 10.33 -8.24
CA GLU A 80 -25.21 10.72 -8.65
C GLU A 80 -24.31 9.49 -8.84
N GLY A 81 -24.42 8.50 -7.96
CA GLY A 81 -23.68 7.25 -8.07
C GLY A 81 -24.05 6.47 -9.33
N LEU A 82 -25.34 6.42 -9.65
CA LEU A 82 -25.85 5.78 -10.85
C LEU A 82 -25.42 6.51 -12.15
N ASP A 83 -25.51 7.84 -12.17
CA ASP A 83 -25.10 8.65 -13.32
C ASP A 83 -23.60 8.50 -13.60
N ARG A 84 -22.76 8.50 -12.55
CA ARG A 84 -21.33 8.24 -12.67
C ARG A 84 -21.04 6.80 -13.11
N TYR A 85 -21.78 5.82 -12.60
CA TYR A 85 -21.64 4.44 -13.04
C TYR A 85 -21.85 4.30 -14.55
N TYR A 86 -22.88 4.95 -15.11
CA TYR A 86 -23.08 4.96 -16.56
C TYR A 86 -22.00 5.75 -17.30
N SER A 87 -21.54 6.88 -16.78
CA SER A 87 -20.52 7.71 -17.45
C SER A 87 -19.18 7.01 -17.61
N VAL A 88 -18.81 6.12 -16.67
CA VAL A 88 -17.59 5.30 -16.76
C VAL A 88 -17.78 3.99 -17.52
N GLY A 89 -18.92 3.82 -18.21
CA GLY A 89 -19.20 2.65 -19.04
C GLY A 89 -19.76 1.45 -18.28
N GLY A 90 -20.41 1.69 -17.14
CA GLY A 90 -21.20 0.72 -16.42
C GLY A 90 -22.44 0.31 -17.23
N THR A 91 -22.46 -0.92 -17.70
CA THR A 91 -23.54 -1.45 -18.56
C THR A 91 -24.03 -2.82 -18.08
N GLY A 92 -23.61 -3.26 -16.90
CA GLY A 92 -23.87 -4.61 -16.40
C GLY A 92 -24.02 -4.63 -14.87
N GLY A 93 -23.37 -5.60 -14.23
CA GLY A 93 -23.44 -5.78 -12.78
C GLY A 93 -22.34 -5.06 -12.01
N VAL A 94 -22.59 -4.87 -10.72
CA VAL A 94 -21.61 -4.46 -9.71
C VAL A 94 -20.83 -5.66 -9.16
N PRO A 95 -19.60 -5.49 -8.64
CA PRO A 95 -18.87 -4.23 -8.47
C PRO A 95 -18.24 -3.73 -9.78
N LEU A 96 -18.15 -2.42 -9.94
CA LEU A 96 -17.34 -1.77 -10.98
C LEU A 96 -16.35 -0.84 -10.29
N VAL A 97 -15.09 -0.88 -10.69
CA VAL A 97 -14.03 -0.10 -10.07
C VAL A 97 -13.31 0.70 -11.13
N THR A 98 -13.05 1.98 -10.86
CA THR A 98 -12.17 2.79 -11.69
C THR A 98 -10.89 3.09 -10.94
N VAL A 99 -9.76 2.87 -11.60
CA VAL A 99 -8.42 3.21 -11.10
C VAL A 99 -7.85 4.23 -12.07
N ASN A 100 -7.88 5.51 -11.70
CA ASN A 100 -7.70 6.64 -12.62
C ASN A 100 -8.65 6.48 -13.83
N ASP A 101 -8.09 6.39 -15.04
CA ASP A 101 -8.85 6.27 -16.29
C ASP A 101 -9.18 4.81 -16.68
N ALA A 102 -8.70 3.84 -15.89
CA ALA A 102 -8.90 2.42 -16.18
C ALA A 102 -10.15 1.87 -15.46
N VAL A 103 -11.05 1.26 -16.23
CA VAL A 103 -12.26 0.64 -15.71
C VAL A 103 -12.07 -0.87 -15.54
N VAL A 104 -12.39 -1.38 -14.36
CA VAL A 104 -12.39 -2.80 -13.99
C VAL A 104 -13.81 -3.22 -13.69
N LYS A 105 -14.36 -4.12 -14.52
CA LYS A 105 -15.71 -4.66 -14.36
C LYS A 105 -15.68 -5.95 -13.55
N GLY A 106 -16.58 -6.07 -12.59
CA GLY A 106 -16.69 -7.24 -11.71
C GLY A 106 -15.61 -7.30 -10.62
N PHE A 107 -15.65 -8.38 -9.84
CA PHE A 107 -14.66 -8.64 -8.80
C PHE A 107 -13.38 -9.21 -9.42
N ASN A 108 -12.41 -8.33 -9.70
CA ASN A 108 -11.09 -8.71 -10.24
C ASN A 108 -9.95 -8.03 -9.46
N PRO A 109 -9.57 -8.55 -8.28
CA PRO A 109 -8.54 -7.94 -7.43
C PRO A 109 -7.17 -7.92 -8.09
N SER A 110 -6.82 -8.97 -8.85
CA SER A 110 -5.53 -9.05 -9.56
C SER A 110 -5.36 -7.93 -10.58
N ARG A 111 -6.42 -7.60 -11.33
CA ARG A 111 -6.39 -6.48 -12.28
C ARG A 111 -6.24 -5.14 -11.56
N VAL A 112 -6.89 -4.96 -10.41
CA VAL A 112 -6.74 -3.74 -9.63
C VAL A 112 -5.30 -3.57 -9.15
N LEU A 113 -4.69 -4.60 -8.56
CA LEU A 113 -3.28 -4.54 -8.14
C LEU A 113 -2.34 -4.22 -9.30
N GLN A 114 -2.57 -4.84 -10.45
CA GLN A 114 -1.78 -4.55 -11.65
C GLN A 114 -1.86 -3.08 -12.04
N LEU A 115 -3.05 -2.46 -11.97
CA LEU A 115 -3.24 -1.04 -12.26
C LEU A 115 -2.63 -0.12 -11.20
N MET A 116 -2.49 -0.59 -9.97
CA MET A 116 -1.86 0.18 -8.89
C MET A 116 -0.32 0.16 -8.94
N GLN A 117 0.26 -0.86 -9.58
CA GLN A 117 1.71 -1.02 -9.74
C GLN A 117 2.27 -0.35 -11.01
N ASN A 118 1.40 0.22 -11.85
CA ASN A 118 1.72 0.80 -13.16
C ASN A 118 1.60 2.33 -13.15
#